data_AF-A0A386U8B8-F1
#
_entry.id   AF-A0A386U8B8-F1
#
_cell.length_a   1.000
_cell.length_b   1.000
_cell.length_c   1.000
_cell.angle_alpha   90.00
_cell.angle_beta   90.00
_cell.angle_gamma   90.00
#
_symmetry.space_group_name_H-M   'P 1'
#
loop_
_entity.id
_entity.type
_entity.pdbx_description
1 polymer ?
#
loop_
_entity_poly.entity_id
_entity_poly.type
_entity_poly.pdbx_seq_one_letter_code
_entity_poly.pdbx_strand_id
1 'polypeptide(L)'
;MIKHIVGVCAVSLAFVAAITAAPAAKADTYCGKSSRGASVYAGNSDTSCEFALKTAETYHAVGNGSAPFDVYSPVTGRTYSMTCTAAGSVCQGGNNALVYLR
;
A
#
# COMPACT_ATOMS: atom_id res chain seq x y z
N MET A 1 19.33 49.94 -50.58
CA MET A 1 19.55 48.59 -50.00
C MET A 1 18.51 48.39 -48.91
N ILE A 2 17.36 47.81 -49.25
CA ILE A 2 16.21 47.58 -48.35
C ILE A 2 16.19 46.09 -48.05
N LYS A 3 16.28 45.73 -46.76
CA LYS A 3 16.40 44.34 -46.30
C LYS A 3 15.06 43.90 -45.68
N HIS A 4 14.43 42.93 -46.34
CA HIS A 4 13.20 42.26 -45.95
C HIS A 4 13.38 41.40 -44.69
N ILE A 5 12.40 41.43 -43.78
CA ILE A 5 12.12 40.39 -42.77
C ILE A 5 10.59 40.35 -42.64
N VAL A 6 9.88 39.64 -43.52
CA VAL A 6 9.44 38.24 -43.41
C VAL A 6 8.77 37.95 -42.06
N GLY A 7 7.44 38.02 -42.06
CA GLY A 7 6.58 37.47 -41.02
C GLY A 7 6.54 35.94 -41.08
N VAL A 8 6.39 35.31 -39.91
CA VAL A 8 6.11 33.88 -39.81
C VAL A 8 4.96 33.70 -38.84
N CYS A 9 3.94 32.99 -39.34
CA CYS A 9 2.68 32.68 -38.70
C CYS A 9 2.83 31.97 -37.35
N ALA A 10 1.92 32.32 -36.45
CA ALA A 10 1.63 31.63 -35.23
C ALA A 10 1.30 30.15 -35.49
N VAL A 11 2.01 29.26 -34.81
CA VAL A 11 1.51 27.91 -34.53
C VAL A 11 1.64 27.72 -33.02
N SER A 12 0.59 28.12 -32.32
CA SER A 12 0.45 27.89 -30.89
C SER A 12 0.24 26.39 -30.66
N LEU A 13 1.30 25.69 -30.26
CA LEU A 13 1.24 24.31 -29.78
C LEU A 13 0.48 24.30 -28.46
N ALA A 14 -0.82 23.98 -28.50
CA ALA A 14 -1.57 23.67 -27.30
C ALA A 14 -1.16 22.28 -26.80
N PHE A 15 -0.30 22.22 -25.79
CA PHE A 15 -0.04 21.01 -25.03
C PHE A 15 -1.29 20.67 -24.21
N VAL A 16 -2.08 19.70 -24.67
CA VAL A 16 -3.12 19.09 -23.84
C VAL A 16 -2.44 18.08 -22.92
N ALA A 17 -2.06 18.53 -21.72
CA ALA A 17 -1.62 17.63 -20.66
C ALA A 17 -2.82 16.78 -20.22
N ALA A 18 -2.86 15.52 -20.65
CA ALA A 18 -3.75 14.53 -20.07
C ALA A 18 -3.33 14.33 -18.61
N ILE A 19 -4.08 14.95 -17.69
CA ILE A 19 -4.00 14.65 -16.27
C ILE A 19 -4.55 13.23 -16.04
N THR A 20 -3.69 12.23 -16.14
CA THR A 20 -3.97 10.93 -15.53
C THR A 20 -4.09 11.18 -14.02
N ALA A 21 -5.32 11.19 -13.51
CA ALA A 21 -5.56 11.21 -12.08
C ALA A 21 -4.78 10.04 -11.46
N ALA A 22 -3.92 10.36 -10.49
CA ALA A 22 -3.25 9.33 -9.70
C ALA A 22 -4.32 8.36 -9.18
N PRO A 23 -4.10 7.04 -9.25
CA PRO A 23 -5.05 6.09 -8.70
C PRO A 23 -5.34 6.50 -7.27
N ALA A 24 -6.63 6.66 -6.94
CA ALA A 24 -7.05 6.97 -5.59
C ALA A 24 -6.36 5.96 -4.66
N ALA A 25 -5.57 6.44 -3.70
CA ALA A 25 -4.99 5.59 -2.68
C ALA A 25 -6.14 4.75 -2.11
N LYS A 26 -6.09 3.43 -2.32
CA LYS A 26 -7.14 2.53 -1.84
C LYS A 26 -7.20 2.72 -0.33
N ALA A 27 -8.34 3.17 0.18
CA ALA A 27 -8.55 3.26 1.62
C ALA A 27 -8.36 1.86 2.21
N ASP A 28 -7.65 1.80 3.33
CA ASP A 28 -7.48 0.59 4.11
C ASP A 28 -8.85 0.07 4.58
N THR A 29 -9.06 -1.24 4.47
CA THR A 29 -10.32 -1.88 4.85
C THR A 29 -10.24 -2.30 6.31
N TYR A 30 -11.16 -1.79 7.15
CA TYR A 30 -11.21 -2.17 8.57
C TYR A 30 -11.64 -3.62 8.73
N CYS A 31 -10.86 -4.38 9.50
CA CYS A 31 -11.02 -5.83 9.66
C CYS A 31 -11.40 -6.24 11.09
N GLY A 32 -11.27 -5.36 12.07
CA GLY A 32 -11.62 -5.64 13.47
C GLY A 32 -10.52 -5.22 14.44
N LYS A 33 -10.54 -5.82 15.64
CA LYS A 33 -9.54 -5.59 16.68
C LYS A 33 -8.73 -6.86 16.96
N SER A 34 -7.44 -6.71 17.20
CA SER A 34 -6.58 -7.79 17.69
C SER A 34 -6.87 -8.10 19.17
N SER A 35 -6.36 -9.22 19.66
CA SER A 35 -6.43 -9.63 21.07
C SER A 35 -5.83 -8.62 22.04
N ARG A 36 -4.92 -7.76 21.58
CA ARG A 36 -4.31 -6.68 22.36
C ARG A 36 -4.98 -5.32 22.15
N GLY A 37 -6.10 -5.29 21.43
CA GLY A 37 -6.95 -4.11 21.26
C GLY A 37 -6.57 -3.19 20.11
N ALA A 38 -5.56 -3.52 19.30
CA ALA A 38 -5.20 -2.73 18.13
C ALA A 38 -6.27 -2.86 17.04
N SER A 39 -6.62 -1.76 16.40
CA SER A 39 -7.50 -1.73 15.23
C SER A 39 -6.70 -2.23 14.02
N VAL A 40 -7.23 -3.24 13.33
CA VAL A 40 -6.54 -3.94 12.24
C VAL A 40 -7.20 -3.61 10.91
N TYR A 41 -6.38 -3.31 9.90
CA TYR A 41 -6.84 -2.99 8.56
C TYR A 41 -6.05 -3.77 7.50
N ALA A 42 -6.75 -4.20 6.45
CA ALA A 42 -6.14 -4.66 5.21
C ALA A 42 -5.83 -3.45 4.32
N GLY A 43 -4.55 -3.21 4.02
CA GLY A 43 -4.09 -2.01 3.32
C GLY A 43 -4.21 -2.05 1.80
N ASN A 44 -4.52 -3.21 1.21
CA ASN A 44 -4.71 -3.35 -0.23
C ASN A 44 -5.67 -4.51 -0.58
N SER A 45 -5.95 -4.70 -1.87
CA SER A 45 -6.85 -5.77 -2.35
C SER A 45 -6.26 -7.17 -2.29
N ASP A 46 -4.94 -7.31 -2.18
CA ASP A 46 -4.26 -8.60 -2.08
C ASP A 46 -4.30 -9.16 -0.65
N THR A 47 -4.66 -8.31 0.32
CA THR A 47 -4.72 -8.63 1.74
C THR A 47 -6.17 -8.86 2.16
N SER A 48 -6.51 -10.07 2.57
CA SER A 48 -7.82 -10.36 3.17
C SER A 48 -7.87 -9.92 4.63
N CYS A 49 -9.07 -9.65 5.14
CA CYS A 49 -9.23 -9.27 6.54
C CYS A 49 -8.85 -10.38 7.52
N GLU A 50 -9.13 -11.63 7.18
CA GLU A 50 -8.72 -12.78 7.97
C GLU A 50 -7.20 -12.88 8.05
N PHE A 51 -6.48 -12.63 6.94
CA PHE A 51 -5.02 -12.61 6.95
C PHE A 51 -4.47 -11.43 7.75
N ALA A 52 -5.09 -10.25 7.66
CA ALA A 52 -4.71 -9.07 8.42
C ALA A 52 -4.82 -9.31 9.94
N LEU A 53 -5.93 -9.88 10.40
CA LEU A 53 -6.11 -10.24 11.81
C LEU A 53 -5.08 -11.28 12.26
N LYS A 54 -4.84 -12.34 11.46
CA LYS A 54 -3.81 -13.34 11.79
C LYS A 54 -2.41 -12.74 11.87
N THR A 55 -2.09 -11.78 10.99
CA THR A 55 -0.82 -11.05 11.05
C THR A 55 -0.68 -10.29 12.37
N ALA A 56 -1.73 -9.59 12.81
CA ALA A 56 -1.72 -8.88 14.08
C ALA A 56 -1.52 -9.82 15.28
N GLU A 57 -2.26 -10.93 15.33
CA GLU A 57 -2.13 -11.93 16.41
C GLU A 57 -0.72 -12.55 16.45
N THR A 58 -0.18 -12.93 15.30
CA THR A 58 1.16 -13.51 15.23
C THR A 58 2.22 -12.47 15.62
N TYR A 59 2.11 -11.23 15.15
CA TYR A 59 3.03 -10.16 15.56
C TYR A 59 2.99 -9.92 17.07
N HIS A 60 1.81 -9.97 17.69
CA HIS A 60 1.70 -9.85 19.13
C HIS A 60 2.34 -11.01 19.91
N ALA A 61 2.34 -12.21 19.32
CA ALA A 61 2.89 -13.41 19.95
C ALA A 61 4.41 -13.53 19.80
N VAL A 62 4.94 -13.23 18.60
CA VAL A 62 6.36 -13.50 18.26
C VAL A 62 7.09 -12.32 17.63
N GLY A 63 6.38 -11.23 17.33
CA GLY A 63 6.95 -10.06 16.68
C GLY A 63 8.05 -9.42 17.53
N ASN A 64 9.15 -9.06 16.87
CA ASN A 64 10.30 -8.42 17.51
C ASN A 64 10.79 -7.26 16.65
N GLY A 65 10.18 -6.08 16.85
CA GLY A 65 10.49 -4.89 16.04
C GLY A 65 10.27 -5.16 14.56
N SER A 66 11.33 -4.97 13.77
CA SER A 66 11.38 -5.19 12.31
C SER A 66 11.97 -6.53 11.89
N ALA A 67 12.11 -7.49 12.80
CA ALA A 67 12.51 -8.84 12.41
C ALA A 67 11.38 -9.54 11.63
N PRO A 68 11.71 -10.32 10.58
CA PRO A 68 10.72 -11.09 9.84
C PRO A 68 10.14 -12.22 10.68
N PHE A 69 8.88 -12.57 10.44
CA PHE A 69 8.15 -13.65 11.11
C PHE A 69 7.15 -14.30 10.15
N ASP A 70 6.78 -15.54 10.43
CA ASP A 70 5.92 -16.33 9.54
C ASP A 70 4.45 -16.31 9.98
N VAL A 71 3.55 -16.04 9.03
CA VAL A 71 2.10 -15.95 9.26
C VAL A 71 1.35 -16.92 8.36
N TYR A 72 0.57 -17.82 8.97
CA TYR A 72 -0.34 -18.69 8.23
C TYR A 72 -1.59 -17.94 7.78
N SER A 73 -1.90 -18.03 6.48
CA SER A 73 -3.13 -17.52 5.87
C SER A 73 -4.23 -18.57 5.85
N PRO A 74 -5.35 -18.36 6.57
CA PRO A 74 -6.50 -19.26 6.47
C PRO A 74 -7.22 -19.13 5.12
N VAL A 75 -7.00 -18.05 4.36
CA VAL A 75 -7.66 -17.82 3.07
C VAL A 75 -6.97 -18.60 1.94
N THR A 76 -5.65 -18.67 1.95
CA THR A 76 -4.88 -19.37 0.89
C THR A 76 -4.29 -20.70 1.34
N GLY A 77 -4.35 -21.03 2.64
CA GLY A 77 -3.76 -22.23 3.22
C GLY A 77 -2.23 -22.24 3.25
N ARG A 78 -1.59 -21.08 3.07
CA ARG A 78 -0.12 -20.93 2.94
C ARG A 78 0.45 -20.06 4.05
N THR A 79 1.72 -20.26 4.35
CA THR A 79 2.48 -19.40 5.26
C THR A 79 3.25 -18.36 4.47
N TYR A 80 3.23 -17.10 4.92
CA TYR A 80 3.93 -15.98 4.33
C TYR A 80 4.84 -15.33 5.36
N SER A 81 6.06 -14.96 4.93
CA SER A 81 6.97 -14.17 5.75
C SER A 81 6.55 -12.70 5.71
N MET A 82 6.39 -12.10 6.88
CA MET A 82 5.96 -10.73 7.11
C MET A 82 7.01 -9.99 7.95
N THR A 83 7.12 -8.69 7.74
CA THR A 83 7.94 -7.79 8.55
C THR A 83 7.10 -6.60 8.96
N CYS A 84 7.09 -6.26 10.25
CA CYS A 84 6.41 -5.05 10.73
C CYS A 84 7.39 -3.93 11.04
N THR A 85 7.08 -2.71 10.60
CA THR A 85 7.84 -1.51 10.89
C THR A 85 6.98 -0.55 11.73
N ALA A 86 7.50 0.65 12.03
CA ALA A 86 6.82 1.66 12.83
C ALA A 86 6.29 1.09 14.17
N ALA A 87 7.18 0.44 14.92
CA ALA A 87 6.85 -0.23 16.20
C ALA A 87 5.71 -1.26 16.11
N GLY A 88 5.51 -1.86 14.93
CA GLY A 88 4.46 -2.86 14.70
C GLY A 88 3.23 -2.35 13.98
N SER A 89 3.13 -1.03 13.71
CA SER A 89 1.93 -0.44 13.09
C SER A 89 1.77 -0.74 11.61
N VAL A 90 2.83 -1.11 10.89
CA VAL A 90 2.78 -1.38 9.45
C VAL A 90 3.47 -2.70 9.14
N CYS A 91 2.71 -3.73 8.79
CA CYS A 91 3.23 -5.05 8.45
C CYS A 91 3.13 -5.31 6.95
N GLN A 92 4.25 -5.68 6.33
CA GLN A 92 4.36 -5.95 4.90
C GLN A 92 5.10 -7.25 4.63
N GLY A 93 4.76 -7.95 3.56
CA GLY A 93 5.47 -9.16 3.17
C GLY A 93 4.67 -10.08 2.27
N GLY A 94 5.12 -11.33 2.16
CA GLY A 94 4.47 -12.36 1.34
C GLY A 94 4.20 -11.92 -0.10
N ASN A 95 2.97 -12.16 -0.55
CA ASN A 95 2.49 -11.82 -1.90
C ASN A 95 1.87 -10.42 -1.94
N ASN A 96 2.69 -9.38 -1.75
CA ASN A 96 2.24 -7.98 -1.68
C ASN A 96 1.25 -7.71 -0.52
N ALA A 97 1.33 -8.45 0.58
CA ALA A 97 0.45 -8.21 1.72
C ALA A 97 0.84 -6.92 2.45
N LEU A 98 -0.17 -6.15 2.86
CA LEU A 98 -0.04 -4.88 3.58
C LEU A 98 -1.12 -4.81 4.67
N VAL A 99 -0.70 -4.71 5.92
CA VAL A 99 -1.56 -4.70 7.09
C VAL A 99 -1.21 -3.53 7.98
N TYR A 100 -2.22 -2.82 8.48
CA TYR A 100 -2.05 -1.72 9.43
C TYR A 100 -2.61 -2.09 10.80
N LEU A 101 -1.85 -1.81 11.86
CA LEU A 101 -2.24 -1.90 13.25
C LEU A 101 -2.23 -0.49 13.86
N ARG A 102 -3.37 -0.02 14.38
CA ARG A 102 -3.53 1.32 14.97
C ARG A 102 -4.16 1.30 16.35
#